data_AF-A0A7S0LR49-F1
#
_entry.id   AF-A0A7S0LR49-F1
#
_cell.length_a   1.000
_cell.length_b   1.000
_cell.length_c   1.000
_cell.angle_alpha   90.00
_cell.angle_beta   90.00
_cell.angle_gamma   90.00
#
_symmetry.space_group_name_H-M   'P 1'
#
loop_
_entity.id
_entity.type
_entity.pdbx_description
1 polymer ?
#
loop_
_entity_poly.entity_id
_entity_poly.type
_entity_poly.pdbx_seq_one_letter_code
_entity_poly.pdbx_strand_id
1 'polypeptide(L)'
;WADERVPLFREALQELRIARAKCDDVHIFAELKGPEGAPFDGSLPDARVPAAAEAAVSKEHISPADLTWISFNRPLLVEMKRRMPEHPALLISHAKDEDAAFEVARECVRLGLDGIDLPLGTGVTRKLASYLREEGKQLAVWVNRAPAANDCEASWDLMLAAGVQTITTNLPIRFMDWHKARSLQPSDVVCGSERVN
;
A
#
# COMPACT_ATOMS: atom_id res chain seq x y z
N TRP A 1 -29.39 4.78 0.55
CA TRP A 1 -28.64 4.75 -0.72
C TRP A 1 -29.16 5.72 -1.78
N ALA A 2 -30.38 6.25 -1.72
CA ALA A 2 -30.91 7.13 -2.80
C ALA A 2 -30.28 8.54 -2.88
N ASP A 3 -29.55 8.98 -1.85
CA ASP A 3 -29.01 10.35 -1.77
C ASP A 3 -27.46 10.41 -1.74
N GLU A 4 -26.78 9.30 -1.98
CA GLU A 4 -25.31 9.27 -2.04
C GLU A 4 -24.83 9.62 -3.46
N ARG A 5 -23.88 10.54 -3.56
CA ARG A 5 -23.17 10.86 -4.80
C ARG A 5 -21.74 10.38 -4.74
N VAL A 6 -21.13 10.19 -5.91
CA VAL A 6 -19.69 9.96 -6.01
C VAL A 6 -18.96 11.22 -5.51
N PRO A 7 -18.10 11.13 -4.48
CA PRO A 7 -17.33 12.27 -4.01
C PRO A 7 -16.24 12.65 -5.02
N LEU A 8 -15.91 13.93 -5.07
CA LEU A 8 -14.70 14.38 -5.73
C LEU A 8 -13.49 13.98 -4.88
N PHE A 9 -12.35 13.74 -5.50
CA PHE A 9 -11.12 13.40 -4.78
C PHE A 9 -10.77 14.45 -3.70
N ARG A 10 -10.93 15.73 -4.02
CA ARG A 10 -10.73 16.83 -3.07
C ARG A 10 -11.61 16.73 -1.82
N GLU A 11 -12.84 16.25 -1.95
CA GLU A 11 -13.77 16.11 -0.82
C GLU A 11 -13.33 14.96 0.08
N ALA A 12 -12.83 13.86 -0.48
CA ALA A 12 -12.21 12.80 0.30
C ALA A 12 -10.96 13.29 1.07
N LEU A 13 -10.14 14.17 0.46
CA LEU A 13 -9.00 14.80 1.15
C LEU A 13 -9.43 15.75 2.28
N GLN A 14 -10.57 16.44 2.15
CA GLN A 14 -11.13 17.25 3.22
C GLN A 14 -11.57 16.39 4.40
N GLU A 15 -12.27 15.29 4.14
CA GLU A 15 -12.66 14.34 5.17
C GLU A 15 -11.45 13.71 5.86
N LEU A 16 -10.37 13.41 5.14
CA LEU A 16 -9.10 12.96 5.74
C LEU A 16 -8.61 13.94 6.80
N ARG A 17 -8.57 15.24 6.48
CA ARG A 17 -8.10 16.26 7.43
C ARG A 17 -8.98 16.35 8.66
N ILE A 18 -10.30 16.28 8.47
CA ILE A 18 -11.27 16.29 9.57
C ILE A 18 -11.09 15.05 10.45
N ALA A 19 -10.83 13.89 9.84
CA ALA A 19 -10.54 12.66 10.56
C ALA A 19 -9.22 12.75 11.33
N ARG A 20 -8.16 13.29 10.72
CA ARG A 20 -6.86 13.50 11.38
C ARG A 20 -6.92 14.40 12.59
N ALA A 21 -7.74 15.45 12.54
CA ALA A 21 -7.98 16.32 13.70
C ALA A 21 -8.58 15.58 14.91
N LYS A 22 -9.10 14.36 14.72
CA LYS A 22 -9.67 13.50 15.77
C LYS A 22 -8.80 12.27 16.08
N CYS A 23 -7.97 11.85 15.13
CA CYS A 23 -7.15 10.65 15.22
C CYS A 23 -5.87 10.85 14.39
N ASP A 24 -4.73 10.96 15.05
CA ASP A 24 -3.45 11.24 14.37
C ASP A 24 -3.00 10.11 13.42
N ASP A 25 -3.61 8.93 13.52
CA ASP A 25 -3.22 7.68 12.85
C ASP A 25 -4.06 7.36 11.59
N VAL A 26 -4.61 8.38 10.93
CA VAL A 26 -5.36 8.19 9.68
C VAL A 26 -4.45 8.49 8.48
N HIS A 27 -4.36 7.53 7.57
CA HIS A 27 -3.59 7.60 6.32
C HIS A 27 -4.47 7.15 5.13
N ILE A 28 -4.27 7.73 3.95
CA ILE A 28 -4.98 7.34 2.72
C ILE A 28 -4.03 6.71 1.70
N PHE A 29 -4.47 5.60 1.13
CA PHE A 29 -3.91 5.05 -0.10
C PHE A 29 -4.78 5.49 -1.28
N ALA A 30 -4.28 6.39 -2.12
CA ALA A 30 -5.02 6.93 -3.25
C ALA A 30 -4.58 6.26 -4.56
N GLU A 31 -5.49 5.51 -5.16
CA GLU A 31 -5.23 4.83 -6.43
C GLU A 31 -5.44 5.74 -7.64
N LEU A 32 -4.37 5.97 -8.41
CA LEU A 32 -4.44 6.60 -9.72
C LEU A 32 -4.86 5.57 -10.77
N LYS A 33 -6.11 5.66 -11.23
CA LYS A 33 -6.62 4.80 -12.31
C LYS A 33 -6.15 5.29 -13.68
N GLY A 34 -5.75 4.35 -14.52
CA GLY A 34 -5.36 4.56 -15.91
C GLY A 34 -5.44 3.25 -16.70
N PRO A 35 -5.13 3.26 -18.01
CA PRO A 35 -5.09 2.02 -18.79
C PRO A 35 -4.04 1.06 -18.21
N GLU A 36 -4.47 -0.15 -17.86
CA GLU A 36 -3.57 -1.19 -17.37
C GLU A 36 -2.76 -1.81 -18.52
N GLY A 37 -1.54 -2.28 -18.23
CA GLY A 37 -0.73 -3.01 -19.20
C GLY A 37 -0.11 -2.17 -20.32
N ALA A 38 -0.24 -0.84 -20.31
CA ALA A 38 0.48 0.01 -21.24
C ALA A 38 2.00 -0.19 -21.08
N PRO A 39 2.76 -0.39 -22.17
CA PRO A 39 4.22 -0.47 -22.10
C PRO A 39 4.76 0.81 -21.48
N PHE A 40 5.79 0.71 -20.63
CA PHE A 40 6.49 1.87 -20.12
C PHE A 40 7.47 2.37 -21.18
N ASP A 41 6.96 3.12 -22.16
CA ASP A 41 7.74 3.82 -23.18
C ASP A 41 8.02 5.29 -22.80
N GLY A 42 7.62 5.67 -21.58
CA GLY A 42 7.71 7.05 -21.08
C GLY A 42 6.55 7.94 -21.50
N SER A 43 5.61 7.45 -22.32
CA SER A 43 4.40 8.19 -22.66
C SER A 43 3.40 8.19 -21.49
N LEU A 44 2.85 9.36 -21.22
CA LEU A 44 1.85 9.55 -20.17
C LEU A 44 0.45 9.52 -20.80
N PRO A 45 -0.44 8.58 -20.43
CA PRO A 45 -1.75 8.45 -21.07
C PRO A 45 -2.61 9.71 -20.96
N ASP A 46 -2.58 10.36 -19.79
CA ASP A 46 -3.27 11.63 -19.57
C ASP A 46 -2.50 12.46 -18.52
N ALA A 47 -1.82 13.51 -18.97
CA ALA A 47 -1.08 14.41 -18.10
C ALA A 47 -1.96 15.23 -17.14
N ARG A 48 -3.27 15.31 -17.40
CA ARG A 48 -4.21 16.07 -16.57
C ARG A 48 -4.49 15.36 -15.25
N VAL A 49 -4.42 14.03 -15.21
CA VAL A 49 -4.68 13.24 -14.00
C VAL A 49 -3.70 13.57 -12.87
N PRO A 50 -2.37 13.40 -13.04
CA PRO A 50 -1.41 13.72 -11.97
C PRO A 50 -1.40 15.22 -11.64
N ALA A 51 -1.61 16.11 -12.62
CA ALA A 51 -1.69 17.55 -12.37
C ALA A 51 -2.91 17.93 -11.52
N ALA A 52 -4.08 17.33 -11.78
CA ALA A 52 -5.29 17.55 -10.97
C ALA A 52 -5.14 16.97 -9.56
N ALA A 53 -4.50 15.81 -9.43
CA ALA A 53 -4.22 15.17 -8.13
C ALA A 53 -3.28 16.04 -7.27
N GLU A 54 -2.16 16.51 -7.84
CA GLU A 54 -1.21 17.45 -7.21
C GLU A 54 -1.90 18.74 -6.75
N ALA A 55 -2.75 19.33 -7.62
CA ALA A 55 -3.48 20.54 -7.29
C ALA A 55 -4.48 20.32 -6.13
N ALA A 56 -5.16 19.17 -6.08
CA ALA A 56 -6.08 18.82 -5.01
C ALA A 56 -5.34 18.65 -3.66
N VAL A 57 -4.21 17.93 -3.66
CA VAL A 57 -3.39 17.74 -2.46
C VAL A 57 -2.84 19.07 -1.94
N SER A 58 -2.28 19.89 -2.84
CA SER A 58 -1.72 21.19 -2.48
C SER A 58 -2.77 22.13 -1.88
N LYS A 59 -3.98 22.15 -2.46
CA LYS A 59 -5.09 22.97 -1.99
C LYS A 59 -5.60 22.56 -0.62
N GLU A 60 -5.57 21.27 -0.33
CA GLU A 60 -6.00 20.73 0.96
C GLU A 60 -4.86 20.59 1.97
N HIS A 61 -3.62 20.99 1.62
CA HIS A 61 -2.46 20.93 2.51
C HIS A 61 -2.24 19.53 3.11
N ILE A 62 -2.39 18.49 2.29
CA ILE A 62 -2.16 17.10 2.75
C ILE A 62 -0.66 16.88 2.89
N SER A 63 -0.27 16.34 4.05
CA SER A 63 1.12 16.04 4.36
C SER A 63 1.57 14.75 3.66
N PRO A 64 2.86 14.62 3.27
CA PRO A 64 3.41 13.37 2.77
C PRO A 64 3.22 12.16 3.71
N ALA A 65 3.08 12.41 5.01
CA ALA A 65 2.84 11.36 6.01
C ALA A 65 1.41 10.78 5.95
N ASP A 66 0.48 11.43 5.25
CA ASP A 66 -0.96 11.16 5.32
C ASP A 66 -1.50 10.50 4.06
N LEU A 67 -0.69 10.46 2.99
CA LEU A 67 -1.10 10.04 1.68
C LEU A 67 0.00 9.24 0.96
N THR A 68 -0.36 8.03 0.55
CA THR A 68 0.43 7.19 -0.36
C THR A 68 -0.27 7.07 -1.69
N TRP A 69 0.44 7.30 -2.79
CA TRP A 69 -0.03 7.05 -4.14
C TRP A 69 0.14 5.59 -4.50
N ILE A 70 -0.87 4.99 -5.13
CA ILE A 70 -0.77 3.63 -5.67
C ILE A 70 -1.31 3.60 -7.10
N SER A 71 -0.79 2.73 -7.97
CA SER A 71 -1.34 2.55 -9.32
C SER A 71 -0.84 1.26 -9.98
N PHE A 72 -1.68 0.67 -10.84
CA PHE A 72 -1.26 -0.33 -11.84
C PHE A 72 -0.58 0.30 -13.06
N ASN A 73 -0.75 1.62 -13.27
CA ASN A 73 -0.21 2.32 -14.43
C ASN A 73 1.14 2.97 -14.09
N ARG A 74 2.22 2.35 -14.55
CA ARG A 74 3.60 2.80 -14.27
C ARG A 74 3.87 4.25 -14.71
N PRO A 75 3.53 4.69 -15.95
CA PRO A 75 3.74 6.08 -16.34
C PRO A 75 3.06 7.11 -15.42
N LEU A 76 1.80 6.87 -15.03
CA LEU A 76 1.09 7.75 -14.12
C LEU A 76 1.76 7.83 -12.75
N LEU A 77 2.14 6.68 -12.18
CA LEU A 77 2.74 6.63 -10.85
C LEU A 77 4.13 7.29 -10.82
N VAL A 78 4.95 7.06 -11.85
CA VAL A 78 6.26 7.70 -11.99
C VAL A 78 6.12 9.22 -12.14
N GLU A 79 5.17 9.68 -12.95
CA GLU A 79 4.90 11.12 -13.08
C GLU A 79 4.41 11.72 -11.75
N MET A 80 3.56 10.99 -11.01
CA MET A 80 3.09 11.43 -9.69
C MET A 80 4.24 11.54 -8.70
N LYS A 81 5.13 10.53 -8.64
CA LYS A 81 6.33 10.55 -7.79
C LYS A 81 7.27 11.69 -8.16
N ARG A 82 7.43 12.00 -9.45
CA ARG A 82 8.24 13.13 -9.92
C ARG A 82 7.69 14.48 -9.45
N ARG A 83 6.36 14.66 -9.48
CA ARG A 83 5.69 15.89 -9.04
C ARG A 83 5.70 16.05 -7.52
N MET A 84 5.49 14.95 -6.81
CA MET A 84 5.35 14.93 -5.35
C MET A 84 6.36 13.97 -4.73
N PRO A 85 7.67 14.27 -4.79
CA PRO A 85 8.73 13.32 -4.43
C PRO A 85 8.75 12.92 -2.96
N GLU A 86 8.17 13.74 -2.08
CA GLU A 86 8.08 13.44 -0.65
C GLU A 86 6.95 12.45 -0.34
N HIS A 87 5.94 12.33 -1.21
CA HIS A 87 4.83 11.40 -1.02
C HIS A 87 5.24 9.99 -1.43
N PRO A 88 4.96 8.95 -0.62
CA PRO A 88 5.19 7.58 -1.01
C PRO A 88 4.38 7.18 -2.25
N ALA A 89 4.96 6.36 -3.12
CA ALA A 89 4.34 5.82 -4.32
C ALA A 89 4.61 4.31 -4.44
N LEU A 90 3.56 3.48 -4.40
CA LEU A 90 3.65 2.03 -4.48
C LEU A 90 3.12 1.50 -5.82
N LEU A 91 3.93 0.68 -6.50
CA LEU A 91 3.53 0.02 -7.74
C LEU A 91 2.61 -1.16 -7.44
N ILE A 92 1.36 -1.07 -7.91
CA ILE A 92 0.42 -2.19 -7.82
C ILE A 92 0.70 -3.15 -8.98
N SER A 93 0.70 -4.46 -8.70
CA SER A 93 0.85 -5.50 -9.71
C SER A 93 -0.08 -6.67 -9.44
N HIS A 94 -0.25 -7.55 -10.43
CA HIS A 94 -0.96 -8.83 -10.33
C HIS A 94 -0.02 -10.03 -10.19
N ALA A 95 1.23 -9.83 -9.76
CA ALA A 95 2.20 -10.92 -9.57
C ALA A 95 1.67 -11.96 -8.57
N LYS A 96 1.55 -13.23 -9.00
CA LYS A 96 0.93 -14.31 -8.21
C LYS A 96 1.94 -15.24 -7.54
N ASP A 97 3.15 -15.30 -8.06
CA ASP A 97 4.24 -16.14 -7.59
C ASP A 97 5.47 -15.30 -7.20
N GLU A 98 6.46 -15.97 -6.60
CA GLU A 98 7.65 -15.32 -6.05
C GLU A 98 8.50 -14.67 -7.16
N ASP A 99 8.68 -15.34 -8.29
CA ASP A 99 9.53 -14.82 -9.38
C ASP A 99 8.94 -13.54 -9.97
N ALA A 100 7.64 -13.53 -10.28
CA ALA A 100 6.94 -12.35 -10.75
C ALA A 100 6.95 -11.22 -9.69
N ALA A 101 6.83 -11.55 -8.41
CA ALA A 101 6.89 -10.55 -7.34
C ALA A 101 8.27 -9.88 -7.26
N PHE A 102 9.34 -10.65 -7.41
CA PHE A 102 10.70 -10.12 -7.46
C PHE A 102 10.98 -9.30 -8.73
N GLU A 103 10.36 -9.63 -9.86
CA GLU A 103 10.42 -8.79 -11.06
C GLU A 103 9.81 -7.41 -10.83
N VAL A 104 8.63 -7.37 -10.19
CA VAL A 104 7.95 -6.11 -9.83
C VAL A 104 8.80 -5.33 -8.82
N ALA A 105 9.42 -6.00 -7.83
CA ALA A 105 10.29 -5.35 -6.86
C ALA A 105 11.51 -4.68 -7.52
N ARG A 106 12.21 -5.42 -8.40
CA ARG A 106 13.34 -4.86 -9.17
C ARG A 106 12.90 -3.70 -10.07
N GLU A 107 11.73 -3.80 -10.67
CA GLU A 107 11.16 -2.72 -11.46
C GLU A 107 10.86 -1.48 -10.61
N CYS A 108 10.24 -1.66 -9.44
CA CYS A 108 10.00 -0.58 -8.47
C CYS A 108 11.30 0.16 -8.12
N VAL A 109 12.37 -0.57 -7.81
CA VAL A 109 13.70 0.00 -7.53
C VAL A 109 14.22 0.80 -8.73
N ARG A 110 14.19 0.22 -9.94
CA ARG A 110 14.63 0.88 -11.18
C ARG A 110 13.85 2.17 -11.47
N LEU A 111 12.56 2.20 -11.16
CA LEU A 111 11.69 3.36 -11.40
C LEU A 111 11.77 4.43 -10.30
N GLY A 112 12.53 4.18 -9.22
CA GLY A 112 12.65 5.13 -8.11
C GLY A 112 11.37 5.27 -7.27
N LEU A 113 10.53 4.23 -7.25
CA LEU A 113 9.31 4.18 -6.44
C LEU A 113 9.61 3.73 -5.00
N ASP A 114 8.66 3.90 -4.08
CA ASP A 114 8.87 3.66 -2.65
C ASP A 114 8.47 2.25 -2.19
N GLY A 115 7.83 1.47 -3.06
CA GLY A 115 7.46 0.09 -2.74
C GLY A 115 6.50 -0.53 -3.75
N ILE A 116 5.98 -1.69 -3.39
CA ILE A 116 5.05 -2.47 -4.22
C ILE A 116 3.81 -2.85 -3.42
N ASP A 117 2.70 -3.05 -4.13
CA ASP A 117 1.43 -3.52 -3.58
C ASP A 117 0.94 -4.74 -4.37
N LEU A 118 0.98 -5.92 -3.75
CA LEU A 118 0.79 -7.21 -4.42
C LEU A 118 -0.50 -7.92 -4.00
N PRO A 119 -1.11 -8.77 -4.86
CA PRO A 119 -2.23 -9.57 -4.43
C PRO A 119 -1.81 -10.50 -3.29
N LEU A 120 -2.69 -10.67 -2.32
CA LEU A 120 -2.50 -11.68 -1.29
C LEU A 120 -2.36 -13.07 -1.94
N GLY A 121 -1.20 -13.70 -1.77
CA GLY A 121 -0.88 -14.97 -2.41
C GLY A 121 0.55 -15.44 -2.16
N THR A 122 0.96 -16.48 -2.90
CA THR A 122 2.25 -17.17 -2.73
C THR A 122 3.47 -16.33 -3.10
N GLY A 123 3.29 -15.25 -3.86
CA GLY A 123 4.38 -14.32 -4.18
C GLY A 123 4.83 -13.45 -2.99
N VAL A 124 4.00 -13.33 -1.95
CA VAL A 124 4.30 -12.51 -0.76
C VAL A 124 5.06 -13.34 0.27
N THR A 125 6.37 -13.17 0.31
CA THR A 125 7.26 -13.96 1.19
C THR A 125 8.15 -13.09 2.07
N ARG A 126 8.68 -13.67 3.15
CA ARG A 126 9.67 -13.02 4.02
C ARG A 126 10.95 -12.63 3.26
N LYS A 127 11.32 -13.43 2.27
CA LYS A 127 12.50 -13.18 1.43
C LYS A 127 12.29 -11.92 0.59
N LEU A 128 11.11 -11.77 -0.03
CA LEU A 128 10.74 -10.56 -0.76
C LEU A 128 10.71 -9.33 0.14
N ALA A 129 10.09 -9.43 1.32
CA ALA A 129 10.04 -8.32 2.28
C ALA A 129 11.45 -7.89 2.76
N SER A 130 12.34 -8.87 2.98
CA SER A 130 13.73 -8.59 3.36
C SER A 130 14.47 -7.85 2.24
N TYR A 131 14.34 -8.31 1.00
CA TYR A 131 14.92 -7.63 -0.17
C TYR A 131 14.43 -6.18 -0.30
N LEU A 132 13.11 -5.96 -0.24
CA LEU A 132 12.54 -4.62 -0.32
C LEU A 132 13.06 -3.70 0.80
N ARG A 133 13.15 -4.21 2.03
CA ARG A 133 13.68 -3.45 3.16
C ARG A 133 15.16 -3.06 2.98
N GLU A 134 15.99 -3.96 2.44
CA GLU A 134 17.40 -3.67 2.11
C GLU A 134 17.51 -2.53 1.06
N GLU A 135 16.55 -2.46 0.14
CA GLU A 135 16.43 -1.41 -0.87
C GLU A 135 15.69 -0.15 -0.36
N GLY A 136 15.32 -0.10 0.94
CA GLY A 136 14.55 0.99 1.52
C GLY A 136 13.12 1.12 0.96
N LYS A 137 12.50 0.00 0.59
CA LYS A 137 11.17 -0.09 -0.03
C LYS A 137 10.13 -0.73 0.89
N GLN A 138 8.87 -0.42 0.62
CA GLN A 138 7.70 -0.96 1.32
C GLN A 138 7.06 -2.13 0.55
N LEU A 139 6.45 -3.04 1.30
CA LEU A 139 5.62 -4.14 0.82
C LEU A 139 4.21 -4.00 1.41
N ALA A 140 3.28 -3.61 0.54
CA ALA A 140 1.85 -3.68 0.80
C ALA A 140 1.25 -4.92 0.12
N VAL A 141 0.09 -5.34 0.61
CA VAL A 141 -0.71 -6.38 -0.05
C VAL A 141 -2.16 -5.96 -0.15
N TRP A 142 -2.82 -6.40 -1.21
CA TRP A 142 -4.23 -6.19 -1.43
C TRP A 142 -4.99 -7.50 -1.60
N VAL A 143 -6.23 -7.50 -1.13
CA VAL A 143 -7.18 -8.56 -1.37
C VAL A 143 -8.09 -8.13 -2.52
N ASN A 144 -8.40 -9.06 -3.43
CA ASN A 144 -9.34 -8.78 -4.52
C ASN A 144 -10.76 -8.46 -3.99
N ARG A 145 -11.62 -7.94 -4.85
CA ARG A 145 -13.00 -7.57 -4.51
C ARG A 145 -13.74 -8.66 -3.73
N ALA A 146 -14.56 -8.24 -2.77
CA ALA A 146 -15.45 -9.14 -2.06
C ALA A 146 -16.43 -9.88 -3.00
N PRO A 147 -16.78 -11.14 -2.71
CA PRO A 147 -16.24 -11.97 -1.63
C PRO A 147 -14.85 -12.52 -1.98
N ALA A 148 -13.89 -12.38 -1.06
CA ALA A 148 -12.54 -12.91 -1.20
C ALA A 148 -12.29 -13.97 -0.12
N ALA A 149 -12.21 -15.23 -0.53
CA ALA A 149 -12.07 -16.36 0.40
C ALA A 149 -10.74 -16.34 1.19
N ASN A 150 -9.73 -15.66 0.67
CA ASN A 150 -8.42 -15.48 1.28
C ASN A 150 -8.32 -14.22 2.16
N ASP A 151 -9.42 -13.52 2.41
CA ASP A 151 -9.48 -12.41 3.36
C ASP A 151 -9.87 -12.92 4.76
N CYS A 152 -8.94 -13.60 5.41
CA CYS A 152 -9.18 -14.22 6.70
C CYS A 152 -7.94 -14.23 7.59
N GLU A 153 -8.14 -14.54 8.87
CA GLU A 153 -7.10 -14.53 9.90
C GLU A 153 -5.89 -15.40 9.53
N ALA A 154 -6.10 -16.58 8.93
CA ALA A 154 -5.02 -17.44 8.49
C ALA A 154 -4.13 -16.76 7.43
N SER A 155 -4.73 -16.01 6.50
CA SER A 155 -3.99 -15.25 5.50
C SER A 155 -3.32 -14.01 6.09
N TRP A 156 -3.95 -13.32 7.03
CA TRP A 156 -3.35 -12.19 7.73
C TRP A 156 -2.13 -12.60 8.58
N ASP A 157 -2.18 -13.76 9.25
CA ASP A 157 -1.04 -14.35 9.95
C ASP A 157 0.15 -14.58 9.01
N LEU A 158 -0.11 -15.08 7.80
CA LEU A 158 0.94 -15.26 6.78
C LEU A 158 1.55 -13.93 6.34
N MET A 159 0.73 -12.89 6.14
CA MET A 159 1.22 -11.56 5.75
C MET A 159 2.06 -10.93 6.87
N LEU A 160 1.63 -11.06 8.12
CA LEU A 160 2.39 -10.61 9.29
C LEU A 160 3.73 -11.35 9.40
N ALA A 161 3.73 -12.69 9.23
CA ALA A 161 4.94 -13.50 9.28
C ALA A 161 5.91 -13.24 8.11
N ALA A 162 5.38 -12.84 6.96
CA ALA A 162 6.14 -12.38 5.80
C ALA A 162 6.74 -10.98 6.00
N GLY A 163 6.27 -10.20 6.97
CA GLY A 163 6.74 -8.84 7.21
C GLY A 163 6.15 -7.82 6.23
N VAL A 164 4.87 -8.00 5.86
CA VAL A 164 4.08 -7.00 5.14
C VAL A 164 3.81 -5.80 6.05
N GLN A 165 3.87 -4.57 5.50
CA GLN A 165 3.62 -3.34 6.26
C GLN A 165 2.15 -2.90 6.22
N THR A 166 1.47 -3.12 5.10
CA THR A 166 0.11 -2.63 4.85
C THR A 166 -0.75 -3.73 4.22
N ILE A 167 -2.01 -3.85 4.66
CA ILE A 167 -2.99 -4.79 4.10
C ILE A 167 -4.25 -4.02 3.71
N THR A 168 -4.64 -4.13 2.43
CA THR A 168 -5.97 -3.72 1.96
C THR A 168 -6.93 -4.91 2.09
N THR A 169 -7.90 -4.81 3.00
CA THR A 169 -8.87 -5.87 3.34
C THR A 169 -10.32 -5.41 3.10
N ASN A 170 -11.18 -6.34 2.70
CA ASN A 170 -12.64 -6.16 2.65
C ASN A 170 -13.29 -6.32 4.04
N LEU A 171 -12.54 -6.73 5.07
CA LEU A 171 -13.03 -6.99 6.42
C LEU A 171 -12.33 -6.12 7.48
N PRO A 172 -12.33 -4.77 7.34
CA PRO A 172 -11.50 -3.89 8.18
C PRO A 172 -11.79 -4.00 9.67
N ILE A 173 -13.06 -4.07 10.09
CA ILE A 173 -13.43 -4.20 11.52
C ILE A 173 -12.86 -5.49 12.11
N ARG A 174 -13.06 -6.62 11.41
CA ARG A 174 -12.58 -7.93 11.84
C ARG A 174 -11.05 -7.98 11.88
N PHE A 175 -10.39 -7.40 10.88
CA PHE A 175 -8.92 -7.28 10.86
C PHE A 175 -8.42 -6.51 12.08
N MET A 176 -9.03 -5.37 12.41
CA MET A 176 -8.64 -4.57 13.57
C MET A 176 -8.82 -5.31 14.90
N ASP A 177 -9.91 -6.05 15.06
CA ASP A 177 -10.15 -6.86 16.26
C ASP A 177 -9.11 -7.98 16.39
N TRP A 178 -8.83 -8.69 15.30
CA TRP A 178 -7.79 -9.72 15.24
C TRP A 178 -6.40 -9.13 15.55
N HIS A 179 -6.03 -8.00 14.93
CA HIS A 179 -4.72 -7.37 15.10
C HIS A 179 -4.49 -6.94 16.56
N LYS A 180 -5.50 -6.30 17.19
CA LYS A 180 -5.44 -5.92 18.61
C LYS A 180 -5.25 -7.12 19.53
N ALA A 181 -5.96 -8.23 19.27
CA ALA A 181 -5.84 -9.44 20.08
C ALA A 181 -4.42 -10.03 20.04
N ARG A 182 -3.71 -9.92 18.89
CA ARG A 182 -2.32 -10.38 18.74
C ARG A 182 -1.31 -9.45 19.40
N SER A 183 -1.49 -8.12 19.31
CA SER A 183 -0.58 -7.14 19.94
C SER A 183 -0.56 -7.21 21.47
N LEU A 184 -1.60 -7.79 22.08
CA LEU A 184 -1.71 -7.97 23.53
C LEU A 184 -1.11 -9.29 24.04
N GLN A 185 -0.70 -10.21 23.16
CA GLN A 185 -0.03 -11.43 23.61
C GLN A 185 1.39 -11.08 24.04
N PRO A 186 1.82 -11.44 25.27
CA PRO A 186 3.21 -11.27 25.69
C PRO A 186 4.09 -11.95 24.66
N SER A 187 5.08 -11.24 24.10
CA SER A 187 6.11 -11.87 23.29
C SER A 187 6.69 -13.00 24.14
N ASP A 188 6.47 -14.25 23.74
CA ASP A 188 6.92 -15.40 24.51
C ASP A 188 8.35 -15.16 24.98
N VAL A 189 8.47 -15.15 26.30
CA VAL A 189 9.68 -14.97 27.07
C VAL A 189 10.80 -15.77 26.40
N VAL A 190 11.79 -15.07 25.84
CA VAL A 190 13.06 -15.68 25.44
C VAL A 190 13.71 -16.15 26.75
N CYS A 191 13.40 -17.39 27.11
CA CYS A 191 13.96 -18.04 28.29
C CYS A 191 15.48 -18.08 28.11
N GLY A 192 16.17 -17.46 29.06
CA GLY A 192 17.57 -17.07 28.96
C GLY A 192 18.48 -18.25 28.62
N SER A 193 19.48 -17.94 27.80
CA SER A 193 20.69 -18.73 27.64
C SER A 193 21.26 -19.09 29.02
N GLU A 194 21.30 -20.39 29.33
CA GLU A 194 22.18 -20.93 30.37
C GLU A 194 23.62 -20.57 30.00
N ARG A 195 24.25 -19.72 30.82
CA ARG A 195 25.71 -19.59 30.82
C ARG A 195 26.25 -20.85 31.47
N VAL A 196 26.80 -21.74 30.66
CA VAL A 196 27.69 -22.80 31.16
C VAL A 196 29.02 -22.13 31.52
N ASN A 197 29.43 -22.28 32.78
CA ASN A 197 30.72 -21.85 33.31
C ASN A 197 31.88 -22.64 32.72
#